data_AF-A0AAN8GI04-F1
#
_entry.id   AF-A0AAN8GI04-F1
#
_cell.length_a   1.000
_cell.length_b   1.000
_cell.length_c   1.000
_cell.angle_alpha   90.00
_cell.angle_beta   90.00
_cell.angle_gamma   90.00
#
_symmetry.space_group_name_H-M   'P 1'
#
loop_
_entity.id
_entity.type
_entity.pdbx_description
1 polymer ?
#
loop_
_entity_poly.entity_id
_entity_poly.type
_entity_poly.pdbx_seq_one_letter_code
_entity_poly.pdbx_strand_id
1 'polypeptide(L)'
;MNIKSDLVFDRENGNVVGFINNANECGSLSQNVATHCLVLMVIGVNSNLKYSVGWFPTKSTTATDLYAIFWEAVAHLETYCNLKVIASTSDKASSNMKFIALHGKDDMVYKTTNLFSPDREIFFLSDAPHLLKTIRNNLSASGSKENSRLLWKNGKNLLWRHVVEVYERDMQMN
;
A
#
# COMPACT_ATOMS: atom_id res chain seq x y z
N MET A 1 -2.21 4.66 7.60
CA MET A 1 -1.46 5.07 8.81
C MET A 1 -2.38 4.99 10.02
N ASN A 2 -1.96 4.43 11.15
CA ASN A 2 -2.79 4.41 12.38
C ASN A 2 -2.76 5.80 13.03
N ILE A 3 -3.90 6.29 13.50
CA ILE A 3 -4.06 7.57 14.18
C ILE A 3 -4.77 7.36 15.52
N LYS A 4 -4.58 8.28 16.47
CA LYS A 4 -5.33 8.23 17.73
C LYS A 4 -6.82 8.43 17.42
N SER A 5 -7.64 7.42 17.72
CA SER A 5 -9.09 7.54 17.65
C SER A 5 -9.59 8.46 18.74
N ASP A 6 -9.93 9.68 18.36
CA ASP A 6 -10.46 10.69 19.26
C ASP A 6 -11.26 11.73 18.46
N LEU A 7 -12.11 12.49 19.15
CA LEU A 7 -12.81 13.62 18.57
C LEU A 7 -12.18 14.92 19.07
N VAL A 8 -11.87 15.81 18.14
CA VAL A 8 -11.23 17.10 18.44
C VAL A 8 -12.14 18.20 17.91
N PHE A 9 -12.47 19.17 18.76
CA PHE A 9 -13.19 20.37 18.34
C PHE A 9 -12.21 21.38 17.75
N ASP A 10 -12.34 21.62 16.45
CA ASP A 10 -11.64 22.68 15.74
C ASP A 10 -12.32 24.01 16.04
N ARG A 11 -11.65 24.85 16.84
CA ARG A 11 -12.17 26.15 17.26
C ARG A 11 -12.22 27.18 16.14
N GLU A 12 -11.35 27.06 15.14
CA GLU A 12 -11.27 28.04 14.05
C GLU A 12 -12.43 27.87 13.08
N ASN A 13 -12.71 26.62 12.69
CA ASN A 13 -13.78 26.30 11.75
C ASN A 13 -15.11 25.95 12.43
N GLY A 14 -15.13 25.85 13.77
CA GLY A 14 -16.33 25.50 14.55
C GLY A 14 -16.82 24.07 14.37
N ASN A 15 -15.95 23.17 13.90
CA ASN A 15 -16.32 21.81 13.50
C ASN A 15 -15.71 20.75 14.43
N VAL A 16 -16.42 19.63 14.63
CA VAL A 16 -15.86 18.45 15.30
C VAL A 16 -15.17 17.56 14.26
N VAL A 17 -13.87 17.31 14.45
CA VAL A 17 -13.02 16.51 13.57
C VAL A 17 -12.72 15.16 14.24
N GLY A 18 -12.51 14.12 13.42
CA GLY A 18 -12.15 12.77 13.89
C GLY A 18 -13.13 11.68 13.43
N PHE A 19 -14.23 12.05 12.79
CA PHE A 19 -15.12 11.12 12.10
C PHE A 19 -14.49 10.58 10.83
N ILE A 20 -14.94 9.39 10.40
CA ILE A 20 -14.60 8.83 9.09
C ILE A 20 -15.15 9.75 8.00
N ASN A 21 -14.33 10.02 6.98
CA ASN A 21 -14.72 10.73 5.78
C ASN A 21 -14.40 9.85 4.57
N ASN A 22 -15.39 9.07 4.14
CA ASN A 22 -15.28 8.22 2.96
C ASN A 22 -15.57 9.07 1.72
N ALA A 23 -14.66 9.09 0.74
CA ALA A 23 -14.83 9.83 -0.51
C ALA A 23 -16.12 9.46 -1.29
N ASN A 24 -16.67 8.26 -1.05
CA ASN A 24 -17.88 7.76 -1.72
C ASN A 24 -19.20 8.14 -1.02
N GLU A 25 -19.17 8.69 0.19
CA GLU A 25 -20.37 9.04 0.95
C GLU A 25 -20.67 10.54 0.84
N CYS A 26 -21.29 10.94 -0.26
CA CYS A 26 -21.87 12.28 -0.40
C CYS A 26 -23.01 12.46 0.62
N GLY A 27 -22.70 13.05 1.78
CA GLY A 27 -23.71 13.63 2.68
C GLY A 27 -24.14 12.80 3.89
N SER A 28 -23.65 11.58 4.11
CA SER A 28 -23.83 10.86 5.38
C SER A 28 -22.55 10.89 6.19
N LEU A 29 -22.45 11.79 7.18
CA LEU A 29 -21.40 11.71 8.18
C LEU A 29 -21.56 10.40 8.94
N SER A 30 -20.68 9.43 8.69
CA SER A 30 -20.64 8.25 9.53
C SER A 30 -20.29 8.70 10.95
N GLN A 31 -21.10 8.35 11.95
CA GLN A 31 -20.84 8.69 13.35
C GLN A 31 -19.65 7.92 13.95
N ASN A 32 -18.94 7.13 13.13
CA ASN A 32 -17.81 6.35 13.56
C ASN A 32 -16.54 7.20 13.61
N VAL A 33 -15.78 7.04 14.68
CA VAL A 33 -14.46 7.65 14.86
C VAL A 33 -13.44 6.91 13.99
N ALA A 34 -12.60 7.67 13.29
CA ALA A 34 -11.53 7.13 12.46
C ALA A 34 -10.42 6.50 13.32
N THR A 35 -9.86 5.39 12.85
CA THR A 35 -8.71 4.71 13.47
C THR A 35 -7.46 4.80 12.60
N HIS A 36 -7.66 5.05 11.32
CA HIS A 36 -6.60 5.15 10.33
C HIS A 36 -6.78 6.42 9.50
N CYS A 37 -5.71 6.86 8.88
CA CYS A 37 -5.73 7.84 7.82
C CYS A 37 -5.10 7.20 6.57
N LEU A 38 -5.86 7.17 5.48
CA LEU A 38 -5.38 6.84 4.15
C LEU A 38 -4.76 8.10 3.56
N VAL A 39 -3.54 8.02 3.05
CA VAL A 39 -2.84 9.16 2.46
C VAL A 39 -2.37 8.76 1.07
N LEU A 40 -2.71 9.57 0.06
CA LEU A 40 -2.16 9.46 -1.28
C LEU A 40 -1.07 10.50 -1.46
N MET A 41 0.12 10.04 -1.82
CA MET A 41 1.27 10.91 -2.07
C MET A 41 1.68 10.84 -3.54
N VAL A 42 2.05 11.99 -4.09
CA VAL A 42 2.74 12.08 -5.38
C VAL A 42 4.23 12.27 -5.13
N ILE A 43 5.04 11.49 -5.82
CA ILE A 43 6.49 11.52 -5.74
C ILE A 43 7.05 11.67 -7.15
N GLY A 44 7.93 12.65 -7.32
CA GLY A 44 8.65 12.89 -8.56
C GLY A 44 9.69 11.80 -8.82
N VAL A 45 9.69 11.21 -10.01
CA VAL A 45 10.67 10.19 -10.41
C VAL A 45 12.02 10.82 -10.71
N ASN A 46 12.02 11.97 -11.39
CA ASN A 46 13.20 12.75 -11.74
C ASN A 46 13.12 14.17 -11.18
N SER A 47 12.49 14.34 -10.01
CA SER A 47 12.42 15.62 -9.31
C SER A 47 12.30 15.40 -7.82
N ASN A 48 12.52 16.46 -7.04
CA ASN A 48 12.35 16.44 -5.59
C ASN A 48 10.89 16.64 -5.15
N LEU A 49 9.92 16.52 -6.08
CA LEU A 49 8.52 16.64 -5.75
C LEU A 49 8.11 15.52 -4.79
N LYS A 50 7.63 15.91 -3.61
CA LYS A 50 7.01 14.99 -2.65
C LYS A 50 5.86 15.74 -1.99
N TYR A 51 4.64 15.32 -2.28
CA TYR A 51 3.46 16.03 -1.82
C TYR A 51 2.32 15.07 -1.50
N SER A 52 1.53 15.39 -0.49
CA SER A 52 0.31 14.64 -0.15
C SER A 52 -0.84 15.19 -0.97
N VAL A 53 -1.33 14.42 -1.93
CA VAL A 53 -2.45 14.81 -2.81
C VAL A 53 -3.77 14.80 -2.06
N GLY A 54 -3.94 13.85 -1.15
CA GLY A 54 -5.17 13.73 -0.37
C GLY A 54 -4.99 12.85 0.86
N TRP A 55 -5.80 13.11 1.87
CA TRP A 55 -5.84 12.35 3.11
C TRP A 55 -7.29 12.09 3.53
N PHE A 56 -7.58 10.86 3.93
CA PHE A 56 -8.92 10.37 4.20
C PHE A 56 -8.94 9.63 5.54
N PRO A 57 -9.56 10.22 6.59
CA PRO A 57 -9.82 9.54 7.84
C PRO A 57 -10.74 8.33 7.61
N THR A 58 -10.27 7.15 7.96
CA THR A 58 -10.96 5.88 7.70
C THR A 58 -10.85 4.94 8.89
N LYS A 59 -11.71 3.93 8.95
CA LYS A 59 -11.53 2.80 9.88
C LYS A 59 -10.91 1.60 9.18
N SER A 60 -11.34 1.38 7.94
CA SER A 60 -10.81 0.42 6.99
C SER A 60 -11.12 0.93 5.60
N THR A 61 -10.26 0.69 4.62
CA THR A 61 -10.49 1.07 3.23
C THR A 61 -10.76 -0.17 2.39
N THR A 62 -11.86 -0.17 1.65
CA THR A 62 -12.17 -1.27 0.72
C THR A 62 -11.42 -1.09 -0.59
N ALA A 63 -11.35 -2.16 -1.40
CA ALA A 63 -10.73 -2.11 -2.71
C ALA A 63 -11.45 -1.15 -3.68
N THR A 64 -12.78 -1.05 -3.56
CA THR A 64 -13.61 -0.15 -4.38
C THR A 64 -13.42 1.31 -3.99
N ASP A 65 -13.27 1.60 -2.69
CA ASP A 65 -12.94 2.95 -2.24
C ASP A 65 -11.57 3.37 -2.76
N LEU A 66 -10.56 2.49 -2.63
CA LEU A 66 -9.23 2.75 -3.19
C LEU A 66 -9.28 2.98 -4.70
N TYR A 67 -10.09 2.21 -5.43
CA TYR A 67 -10.26 2.37 -6.86
C TYR A 67 -10.80 3.76 -7.23
N ALA A 68 -11.87 4.20 -6.56
CA ALA A 68 -12.47 5.51 -6.79
C ALA A 68 -11.50 6.65 -6.46
N ILE A 69 -10.91 6.63 -5.26
CA ILE A 69 -9.97 7.67 -4.79
C ILE A 69 -8.73 7.71 -5.69
N PHE A 70 -8.21 6.55 -6.10
CA PHE A 70 -7.06 6.47 -7.01
C PHE A 70 -7.34 7.18 -8.34
N TRP A 71 -8.46 6.85 -9.00
CA TRP A 71 -8.77 7.46 -10.29
C TRP A 71 -9.13 8.93 -10.18
N GLU A 72 -9.77 9.36 -9.09
CA GLU A 72 -9.97 10.78 -8.81
C GLU A 72 -8.62 11.52 -8.67
N ALA A 73 -7.67 10.95 -7.92
CA ALA A 73 -6.33 11.53 -7.79
C ALA A 73 -5.59 11.58 -9.14
N VAL A 74 -5.66 10.51 -9.95
CA VAL A 74 -5.07 10.50 -11.30
C VAL A 74 -5.72 11.55 -12.19
N ALA A 75 -7.05 11.69 -12.15
CA ALA A 75 -7.79 12.72 -12.87
C ALA A 75 -7.23 14.11 -12.55
N HIS A 76 -7.05 14.39 -11.26
CA HIS A 76 -6.59 15.68 -10.80
C HIS A 76 -5.16 15.98 -11.26
N LEU A 77 -4.26 15.01 -11.10
CA LEU A 77 -2.85 15.12 -11.44
C LEU A 77 -2.64 15.32 -12.95
N GLU A 78 -3.30 14.51 -13.78
CA GLU A 78 -3.16 14.57 -15.23
C GLU A 78 -3.85 15.80 -15.83
N THR A 79 -5.08 16.11 -15.39
CA THR A 79 -5.92 17.14 -16.04
C THR A 79 -5.60 18.56 -15.57
N TYR A 80 -5.38 18.77 -14.27
CA TYR A 80 -5.22 20.12 -13.70
C TYR A 80 -3.78 20.46 -13.35
N CYS A 81 -2.98 19.48 -12.93
CA CYS A 81 -1.58 19.71 -12.54
C CYS A 81 -0.60 19.49 -13.69
N ASN A 82 -1.04 18.91 -14.82
CA ASN A 82 -0.19 18.50 -15.93
C ASN A 82 0.98 17.59 -15.47
N LEU A 83 0.72 16.73 -14.48
CA LEU A 83 1.66 15.76 -13.95
C LEU A 83 1.34 14.37 -14.50
N LYS A 84 2.35 13.75 -15.10
CA LYS A 84 2.24 12.43 -15.72
C LYS A 84 2.37 11.32 -14.68
N VAL A 85 1.26 10.64 -14.40
CA VAL A 85 1.25 9.47 -13.52
C VAL A 85 1.72 8.25 -14.33
N ILE A 86 2.83 7.64 -13.89
CA ILE A 86 3.43 6.48 -14.57
C ILE A 86 3.35 5.20 -13.74
N ALA A 87 3.29 5.32 -12.42
CA ALA A 87 3.27 4.18 -11.51
C ALA A 87 2.55 4.52 -10.21
N SER A 88 2.00 3.48 -9.59
CA SER A 88 1.41 3.52 -8.25
C SER A 88 2.10 2.47 -7.39
N THR A 89 2.55 2.87 -6.20
CA THR A 89 3.22 1.97 -5.26
C THR A 89 2.35 1.75 -4.03
N SER A 90 2.14 0.50 -3.64
CA SER A 90 1.41 0.14 -2.43
C SER A 90 2.04 -1.05 -1.70
N ASP A 91 1.64 -1.25 -0.45
CA ASP A 91 2.00 -2.46 0.29
C ASP A 91 1.19 -3.67 -0.21
N LYS A 92 1.44 -4.85 0.38
CA LYS A 92 0.70 -6.08 0.05
C LYS A 92 -0.52 -6.31 0.97
N ALA A 93 -1.15 -5.26 1.46
CA ALA A 93 -2.43 -5.39 2.15
C ALA A 93 -3.50 -6.00 1.24
N SER A 94 -4.44 -6.74 1.82
CA SER A 94 -5.48 -7.46 1.07
C SER A 94 -6.39 -6.52 0.26
N SER A 95 -6.66 -5.32 0.76
CA SER A 95 -7.40 -4.28 0.05
C SER A 95 -6.65 -3.78 -1.19
N ASN A 96 -5.35 -3.52 -1.08
CA ASN A 96 -4.49 -3.07 -2.18
C ASN A 96 -4.38 -4.14 -3.28
N MET A 97 -4.19 -5.41 -2.90
CA MET A 97 -4.15 -6.51 -3.88
C MET A 97 -5.48 -6.65 -4.63
N LYS A 98 -6.61 -6.54 -3.93
CA LYS A 98 -7.93 -6.56 -4.56
C LYS A 98 -8.16 -5.33 -5.44
N PHE A 99 -7.72 -4.15 -5.02
CA PHE A 99 -7.78 -2.91 -5.81
C PHE A 99 -7.01 -3.07 -7.14
N ILE A 100 -5.80 -3.63 -7.11
CA ILE A 100 -5.02 -3.91 -8.32
C ILE A 100 -5.79 -4.91 -9.20
N ALA A 101 -6.34 -5.98 -8.62
CA ALA A 101 -7.12 -6.97 -9.35
C ALA A 101 -8.38 -6.39 -10.01
N LEU A 102 -8.97 -5.30 -9.51
CA LEU A 102 -10.11 -4.64 -10.17
C LEU A 102 -9.78 -4.08 -11.57
N HIS A 103 -8.50 -3.91 -11.91
CA HIS A 103 -8.07 -3.34 -13.18
C HIS A 103 -7.93 -4.36 -14.32
N GLY A 104 -8.08 -5.66 -14.04
CA GLY A 104 -7.91 -6.71 -15.04
C GLY A 104 -8.65 -7.99 -14.70
N LYS A 105 -8.75 -8.90 -15.66
CA LYS A 105 -9.39 -10.21 -15.47
C LYS A 105 -8.37 -11.35 -15.33
N ASP A 106 -7.09 -11.06 -15.54
CA ASP A 106 -6.01 -12.04 -15.53
C ASP A 106 -5.48 -12.31 -14.13
N ASP A 107 -4.82 -13.47 -13.96
CA ASP A 107 -4.21 -13.90 -12.70
C ASP A 107 -3.11 -12.94 -12.20
N MET A 108 -2.51 -12.13 -13.09
CA MET A 108 -1.45 -11.19 -12.74
C MET A 108 -1.68 -9.81 -13.35
N VAL A 109 -2.39 -8.95 -12.62
CA VAL A 109 -2.55 -7.54 -12.96
C VAL A 109 -1.37 -6.73 -12.42
N TYR A 110 -0.60 -6.11 -13.30
CA TYR A 110 0.57 -5.29 -12.94
C TYR A 110 0.58 -3.90 -13.60
N LYS A 111 -0.41 -3.62 -14.45
CA LYS A 111 -0.59 -2.34 -15.12
C LYS A 111 -2.04 -2.12 -15.52
N THR A 112 -2.39 -0.89 -15.84
CA THR A 112 -3.69 -0.52 -16.40
C THR A 112 -3.54 0.65 -17.38
N THR A 113 -4.44 0.76 -18.36
CA THR A 113 -4.50 1.93 -19.24
C THR A 113 -4.93 3.16 -18.43
N ASN A 114 -4.22 4.28 -18.60
CA ASN A 114 -4.59 5.52 -17.93
C ASN A 114 -5.90 6.08 -18.52
N LEU A 115 -6.96 6.17 -17.71
CA LEU A 115 -8.26 6.69 -18.14
C LEU A 115 -8.22 8.15 -18.63
N PHE A 116 -7.24 8.93 -18.18
CA PHE A 116 -7.08 10.35 -18.49
C PHE A 116 -5.97 10.61 -19.54
N SER A 117 -5.24 9.57 -19.95
CA SER A 117 -4.25 9.61 -21.03
C SER A 117 -4.15 8.23 -21.66
N PRO A 118 -5.09 7.83 -22.54
CA PRO A 118 -5.21 6.45 -23.03
C PRO A 118 -3.98 5.92 -23.80
N ASP A 119 -3.09 6.82 -24.22
CA ASP A 119 -1.79 6.54 -24.84
C ASP A 119 -0.73 6.01 -23.86
N ARG A 120 -1.00 6.07 -22.54
CA ARG A 120 -0.07 5.69 -21.47
C ARG A 120 -0.65 4.65 -20.54
N GLU A 121 0.24 3.86 -19.97
CA GLU A 121 -0.07 2.88 -18.94
C GLU A 121 0.39 3.37 -17.57
N ILE A 122 -0.32 2.97 -16.52
CA ILE A 122 0.11 3.12 -15.13
C ILE A 122 0.51 1.74 -14.60
N PHE A 123 1.72 1.62 -14.08
CA PHE A 123 2.25 0.37 -13.52
C PHE A 123 1.99 0.27 -12.01
N PHE A 124 1.56 -0.91 -11.55
CA PHE A 124 1.38 -1.18 -10.13
C PHE A 124 2.64 -1.84 -9.57
N LEU A 125 3.27 -1.16 -8.61
CA LEU A 125 4.49 -1.60 -7.97
C LEU A 125 4.22 -1.97 -6.51
N SER A 126 4.80 -3.09 -6.07
CA SER A 126 4.84 -3.43 -4.65
C SER A 126 5.99 -2.70 -3.97
N ASP A 127 5.80 -2.31 -2.71
CA ASP A 127 6.89 -1.79 -1.88
C ASP A 127 7.99 -2.86 -1.65
N ALA A 128 9.15 -2.66 -2.28
CA ALA A 128 10.25 -3.62 -2.28
C ALA A 128 10.82 -3.91 -0.87
N PRO A 129 11.05 -2.93 0.02
CA PRO A 129 11.38 -3.18 1.42
C PRO A 129 10.39 -4.12 2.12
N HIS A 130 9.08 -3.93 1.96
CA HIS A 130 8.07 -4.83 2.51
C HIS A 130 8.15 -6.25 1.93
N LEU A 131 8.51 -6.41 0.64
CA LEU A 131 8.74 -7.74 0.06
C LEU A 131 9.92 -8.45 0.70
N LEU A 132 11.05 -7.75 0.85
CA LEU A 132 12.25 -8.31 1.48
C LEU A 132 11.98 -8.71 2.93
N LYS A 133 11.25 -7.86 3.67
CA LYS A 133 10.83 -8.16 5.05
C LYS A 133 9.97 -9.42 5.13
N THR A 134 9.05 -9.58 4.18
CA THR A 134 8.18 -10.77 4.08
C THR A 134 8.99 -12.04 3.80
N ILE A 135 9.92 -11.99 2.84
CA ILE A 135 10.81 -13.12 2.52
C ILE A 135 11.63 -13.52 3.75
N ARG A 136 12.24 -12.54 4.43
CA ARG A 136 13.00 -12.77 5.67
C ARG A 136 12.15 -13.43 6.75
N ASN A 137 10.93 -12.93 7.00
CA ASN A 137 10.03 -13.50 8.00
C ASN A 137 9.65 -14.94 7.68
N ASN A 138 9.35 -15.22 6.41
CA ASN A 138 9.02 -16.57 5.96
C ASN A 138 10.22 -17.51 6.09
N LEU A 139 11.43 -17.05 5.79
CA LEU A 139 12.65 -17.84 6.00
C LEU A 139 12.90 -18.12 7.49
N SER A 140 12.70 -17.13 8.36
CA SER A 140 12.85 -17.28 9.81
C SER A 140 11.80 -18.23 10.41
N ALA A 141 10.57 -18.19 9.91
CA ALA A 141 9.50 -19.09 10.34
C ALA A 141 9.63 -20.52 9.75
N SER A 142 10.38 -20.69 8.66
CA SER A 142 10.55 -21.96 7.95
C SER A 142 11.19 -23.01 8.85
N GLY A 143 10.44 -24.07 9.18
CA GLY A 143 10.90 -25.15 10.05
C GLY A 143 11.06 -24.75 11.51
N SER A 144 10.52 -23.60 11.94
CA SER A 144 10.66 -23.08 13.32
C SER A 144 9.79 -23.81 14.35
N LYS A 145 8.72 -24.48 13.91
CA LYS A 145 7.79 -25.26 14.74
C LYS A 145 7.35 -26.51 13.98
N GLU A 146 6.87 -27.51 14.71
CA GLU A 146 6.14 -28.64 14.13
C GLU A 146 4.99 -28.11 13.25
N ASN A 147 4.88 -28.61 12.01
CA ASN A 147 3.92 -28.18 10.98
C ASN A 147 4.10 -26.75 10.43
N SER A 148 5.23 -26.08 10.68
CA SER A 148 5.51 -24.81 10.01
C SER A 148 5.72 -24.99 8.50
N ARG A 149 5.22 -24.03 7.70
CA ARG A 149 5.43 -24.02 6.25
C ARG A 149 6.92 -23.92 5.95
N LEU A 150 7.39 -24.74 5.01
CA LEU A 150 8.79 -24.73 4.59
C LEU A 150 8.94 -23.85 3.35
N LEU A 151 9.82 -22.86 3.43
CA LEU A 151 10.30 -22.20 2.24
C LEU A 151 11.16 -23.20 1.48
N TRP A 152 10.96 -23.35 0.16
CA TRP A 152 11.69 -24.33 -0.63
C TRP A 152 12.05 -23.79 -2.00
N LYS A 153 13.13 -24.31 -2.57
CA LYS A 153 13.56 -24.06 -3.94
C LYS A 153 14.13 -25.34 -4.52
N ASN A 154 13.66 -25.75 -5.70
CA ASN A 154 14.11 -26.94 -6.40
C ASN A 154 14.10 -28.21 -5.51
N GLY A 155 13.01 -28.42 -4.76
CA GLY A 155 12.84 -29.56 -3.85
C GLY A 155 13.68 -29.52 -2.56
N LYS A 156 14.47 -28.46 -2.34
CA LYS A 156 15.27 -28.29 -1.13
C LYS A 156 14.66 -27.23 -0.21
N ASN A 157 14.61 -27.55 1.08
CA ASN A 157 14.11 -26.63 2.10
C ASN A 157 15.15 -25.55 2.40
N LEU A 158 14.67 -24.32 2.57
CA LEU A 158 15.42 -23.16 3.02
C LEU A 158 15.04 -22.91 4.47
N LEU A 159 16.02 -22.99 5.37
CA LEU A 159 15.85 -22.89 6.81
C LEU A 159 16.71 -21.76 7.35
N TRP A 160 16.27 -21.13 8.43
CA TRP A 160 17.06 -20.08 9.10
C TRP A 160 18.45 -20.55 9.52
N ARG A 161 18.59 -21.83 9.91
CA ARG A 161 19.88 -22.44 10.27
C ARG A 161 20.94 -22.29 9.18
N HIS A 162 20.55 -22.33 7.89
CA HIS A 162 21.52 -22.22 6.79
C HIS A 162 22.20 -20.85 6.78
N VAL A 163 21.51 -19.80 7.24
CA VAL A 163 22.09 -18.46 7.38
C VAL A 163 23.03 -18.41 8.59
N VAL A 164 22.61 -18.99 9.72
CA VAL A 164 23.40 -19.04 10.95
C VAL A 164 24.70 -19.82 10.75
N GLU A 165 24.63 -21.00 10.14
CA GLU A 165 25.80 -21.85 9.87
C GLU A 165 26.83 -21.16 8.96
N VAL A 166 26.38 -20.38 7.97
CA VAL A 166 27.30 -19.60 7.12
C VAL A 166 27.95 -18.47 7.92
N TYR A 167 27.17 -17.74 8.72
CA TYR A 167 27.69 -16.68 9.57
C TYR A 167 28.73 -17.20 10.57
N GLU A 168 28.46 -18.32 11.24
CA GLU A 168 29.39 -18.93 12.20
C GLU A 168 30.69 -19.37 11.54
N ARG A 169 30.63 -19.92 10.33
CA ARG A 169 31.84 -20.29 9.56
C ARG A 169 32.67 -19.06 9.20
N ASP A 170 32.04 -17.98 8.75
CA ASP A 170 32.74 -16.73 8.44
C ASP A 170 33.41 -16.13 9.70
N MET A 171 32.76 -16.22 10.86
CA MET A 171 33.33 -15.75 12.13
C MET A 171 34.49 -16.61 12.64
N GLN A 172 34.55 -17.89 12.29
CA GLN A 172 35.65 -18.79 12.64
C GLN A 172 36.87 -18.65 11.70
N MET A 173 36.70 -18.00 10.55
CA MET A 173 37.77 -17.76 9.57
C MET A 173 38.49 -16.40 9.76
N ASN A 174 38.00 -15.55 10.68
CA ASN A 174 38.63 -14.29 11.11
C ASN A 174 39.21 -14.43 12.52
#